data_AF-A0A955LSJ4-F1
#
_entry.id   AF-A0A955LSJ4-F1
#
_cell.length_a   1.000
_cell.length_b   1.000
_cell.length_c   1.000
_cell.angle_alpha   90.00
_cell.angle_beta   90.00
_cell.angle_gamma   90.00
#
_symmetry.space_group_name_H-M   'P 1'
#
loop_
_entity.id
_entity.type
_entity.pdbx_description
1 polymer ?
#
loop_
_entity_poly.entity_id
_entity_poly.type
_entity_poly.pdbx_seq_one_letter_code
_entity_poly.pdbx_strand_id
1 'polypeptide(L)'
;MNVKKILILGTQSSGGTLFTQMLASRLNCISILDLRSGSAGLTSEDIDSENMPWLVKVVITKKVPPNQHIRSFNPDKVISIIRHPEKILRSLD
;
A
#
# COMPACT_ATOMS: atom_id res chain seq x y z
N MET A 1 -11.22 -16.41 -9.97
CA MET A 1 -10.03 -15.58 -10.23
C MET A 1 -9.28 -15.36 -8.93
N ASN A 2 -7.95 -15.52 -8.92
CA ASN A 2 -7.14 -15.46 -7.71
C ASN A 2 -6.32 -14.15 -7.67
N VAL A 3 -6.95 -13.08 -7.18
CA VAL A 3 -6.35 -11.74 -7.08
C VAL A 3 -5.10 -11.80 -6.20
N LYS A 4 -3.96 -11.29 -6.71
CA LYS A 4 -2.71 -11.23 -5.95
C LYS A 4 -2.72 -10.05 -5.00
N LYS A 5 -2.66 -10.32 -3.69
CA LYS A 5 -2.72 -9.31 -2.63
C LYS A 5 -1.33 -8.94 -2.12
N ILE A 6 -0.98 -7.67 -2.19
CA ILE A 6 0.27 -7.13 -1.65
C ILE A 6 -0.04 -6.15 -0.53
N LEU A 7 0.55 -6.37 0.64
CA LEU A 7 0.52 -5.42 1.75
C LEU A 7 1.83 -4.65 1.82
N ILE A 8 1.75 -3.34 1.80
CA ILE A 8 2.87 -2.42 1.98
C ILE A 8 2.78 -1.84 3.39
N LEU A 9 3.80 -2.07 4.17
CA LEU A 9 3.96 -1.51 5.51
C LEU A 9 5.00 -0.40 5.45
N GLY A 10 4.64 0.78 5.96
CA GLY A 10 5.58 1.88 6.10
C GLY A 10 5.37 2.64 7.39
N THR A 11 6.36 3.42 7.80
CA THR A 11 6.21 4.46 8.82
C THR A 11 5.78 5.78 8.16
N GLN A 12 5.33 6.76 8.97
CA GLN A 12 5.02 8.09 8.42
C GLN A 12 6.27 8.67 7.73
N SER A 13 6.06 9.31 6.58
CA SER A 13 7.14 9.91 5.77
C SER A 13 8.19 8.90 5.26
N SER A 14 7.88 7.60 5.24
CA SER A 14 8.74 6.55 4.65
C SER A 14 8.74 6.51 3.12
N GLY A 15 7.71 7.07 2.47
CA GLY A 15 7.47 6.94 1.03
C GLY A 15 6.46 5.84 0.66
N GLY A 16 5.88 5.13 1.63
CA GLY A 16 4.86 4.08 1.42
C GLY A 16 3.72 4.50 0.50
N THR A 17 3.12 5.66 0.74
CA THR A 17 2.00 6.18 -0.05
C THR A 17 2.41 6.43 -1.51
N LEU A 18 3.52 7.12 -1.73
CA LEU A 18 4.02 7.44 -3.07
C LEU A 18 4.34 6.16 -3.87
N PHE A 19 5.03 5.21 -3.24
CA PHE A 19 5.35 3.92 -3.88
C PHE A 19 4.07 3.18 -4.30
N THR A 20 3.03 3.22 -3.46
CA THR A 20 1.74 2.58 -3.75
C THR A 20 0.99 3.27 -4.87
N GLN A 21 1.03 4.61 -4.92
CA GLN A 21 0.48 5.38 -6.04
C GLN A 21 1.17 5.04 -7.36
N MET A 22 2.50 4.88 -7.37
CA MET A 22 3.24 4.44 -8.56
C MET A 22 2.84 3.03 -9.02
N LEU A 23 2.52 2.14 -8.08
CA LEU A 23 2.00 0.81 -8.42
C LEU A 23 0.59 0.89 -9.01
N ALA A 24 -0.25 1.82 -8.52
CA ALA A 24 -1.60 2.04 -9.04
C ALA A 24 -1.62 2.48 -10.51
N SER A 25 -0.54 3.12 -10.98
CA SER A 25 -0.38 3.51 -12.38
C SER A 25 -0.05 2.34 -13.33
N ARG A 26 0.16 1.13 -12.82
CA ARG A 26 0.40 -0.05 -13.67
C ARG A 26 -0.91 -0.68 -14.10
N LEU A 27 -0.93 -1.20 -15.32
CA LEU A 27 -2.05 -1.98 -15.86
C LEU A 27 -2.44 -3.09 -14.88
N ASN A 28 -3.75 -3.31 -14.70
CA ASN A 28 -4.30 -4.35 -13.83
C ASN A 28 -3.86 -4.24 -12.36
N CYS A 29 -3.73 -3.03 -11.84
CA CYS A 29 -3.40 -2.79 -10.43
C CYS A 29 -4.46 -1.93 -9.75
N ILE A 30 -5.05 -2.46 -8.68
CA ILE A 30 -5.92 -1.74 -7.76
C ILE A 30 -5.11 -1.47 -6.50
N SER A 31 -4.89 -0.20 -6.18
CA SER A 31 -4.20 0.24 -4.99
C SER A 31 -5.15 0.86 -3.98
N ILE A 32 -5.08 0.41 -2.73
CA ILE A 32 -5.83 0.93 -1.59
C ILE A 32 -4.88 1.76 -0.73
N LEU A 33 -5.16 3.06 -0.66
CA LEU A 33 -4.48 3.99 0.23
C LEU A 33 -5.32 4.20 1.49
N ASP A 34 -4.79 3.84 2.66
CA ASP A 34 -5.38 4.26 3.93
C ASP A 34 -5.04 5.74 4.19
N LEU A 35 -6.06 6.59 4.09
CA LEU A 35 -6.01 8.02 4.36
C LEU A 35 -6.52 8.30 5.79
N ARG A 36 -6.24 9.50 6.30
CA ARG A 36 -6.76 9.92 7.61
C ARG A 36 -8.29 9.93 7.67
N SER A 37 -8.95 10.23 6.55
CA SER A 37 -10.41 10.35 6.44
C SER A 37 -11.13 9.07 5.98
N GLY A 38 -10.41 7.97 5.75
CA GLY A 38 -10.98 6.74 5.19
C GLY A 38 -9.98 6.02 4.29
N SER A 39 -10.46 5.20 3.35
CA SER A 39 -9.59 4.55 2.36
C SER A 39 -9.96 5.02 0.95
N ALA A 40 -8.96 5.24 0.10
CA ALA A 40 -9.14 5.54 -1.31
C ALA A 40 -8.65 4.38 -2.17
N GLY A 41 -9.49 3.93 -3.10
CA GLY A 41 -9.09 3.03 -4.17
C GLY A 41 -8.56 3.83 -5.35
N LEU A 42 -7.41 3.43 -5.89
CA LEU A 42 -6.81 3.95 -7.11
C LEU A 42 -6.63 2.80 -8.09
N THR A 43 -6.94 3.03 -9.35
CA THR A 43 -6.81 2.05 -10.43
C THR A 43 -6.40 2.77 -11.71
N SER A 44 -5.67 2.09 -12.60
CA SER A 44 -5.61 2.49 -14.00
C SER A 44 -7.01 2.35 -14.61
N GLU A 45 -7.37 3.23 -15.55
CA GLU A 45 -8.66 3.16 -16.26
C GLU A 45 -8.84 1.82 -17.00
N ASP A 46 -7.73 1.16 -17.33
CA ASP A 46 -7.67 -0.16 -17.95
C ASP A 46 -7.51 -1.27 -16.89
N ILE A 47 -8.64 -1.77 -16.37
CA ILE A 47 -8.69 -3.09 -15.72
C ILE A 47 -9.11 -4.07 -16.80
N ASP A 48 -8.15 -4.82 -17.32
CA ASP A 48 -8.43 -5.98 -18.16
C ASP A 48 -8.98 -7.10 -17.27
N SER A 49 -10.27 -7.39 -17.45
CA SER A 49 -10.96 -8.42 -16.67
C SER A 49 -10.48 -9.83 -17.00
N GLU A 50 -9.82 -10.06 -18.13
CA GLU A 50 -9.21 -11.35 -18.47
C GLU A 50 -7.89 -11.58 -17.73
N ASN A 51 -7.20 -10.50 -17.36
CA ASN A 51 -5.98 -10.53 -16.57
C ASN A 51 -6.27 -10.37 -15.07
N MET A 52 -5.61 -11.16 -14.23
CA MET A 52 -5.83 -11.07 -12.78
C MET A 52 -5.27 -9.75 -12.22
N PRO A 53 -6.09 -8.92 -11.55
CA PRO A 53 -5.61 -7.68 -10.99
C PRO A 53 -4.72 -7.93 -9.76
N TRP A 54 -3.75 -7.06 -9.56
CA TRP A 54 -2.99 -6.92 -8.32
C TRP A 54 -3.79 -6.04 -7.37
N LEU A 55 -4.01 -6.49 -6.14
CA LEU A 55 -4.58 -5.69 -5.07
C LEU A 55 -3.48 -5.27 -4.10
N VAL A 56 -3.07 -4.02 -4.17
CA VAL A 56 -2.03 -3.46 -3.35
C VAL A 56 -2.67 -2.63 -2.24
N LYS A 57 -2.29 -2.81 -0.98
CA LYS A 57 -2.75 -1.97 0.12
C LYS A 57 -1.55 -1.39 0.86
N VAL A 58 -1.56 -0.09 1.12
CA VAL A 58 -0.58 0.53 2.02
C VAL A 58 -1.17 0.85 3.37
N VAL A 59 -0.40 0.53 4.41
CA VAL A 59 -0.67 0.89 5.79
C VAL A 59 0.52 1.69 6.32
N ILE A 60 0.23 2.91 6.74
CA ILE A 60 1.18 3.72 7.50
C ILE A 60 1.02 3.38 8.97
N THR A 61 1.92 2.54 9.46
CA THR A 61 1.89 2.01 10.82
C THR A 61 2.24 3.10 11.83
N LYS A 62 1.28 3.42 12.70
CA LYS A 62 1.47 4.30 13.86
C LYS A 62 0.75 3.84 15.12
N LYS A 63 -0.39 3.16 14.98
CA LYS A 63 -1.26 2.78 16.10
C LYS A 63 -1.59 1.29 16.18
N VAL A 64 -1.68 0.61 15.03
CA VAL A 64 -2.10 -0.78 14.94
C VAL A 64 -0.88 -1.65 14.60
N PRO A 65 -0.66 -2.78 15.31
CA PRO A 65 0.48 -3.65 15.04
C PRO A 65 0.48 -4.22 13.62
N PRO A 66 1.65 -4.35 12.97
CA PRO A 66 1.76 -4.93 11.62
C PRO A 66 1.06 -6.30 11.46
N ASN A 67 1.16 -7.17 12.47
CA ASN A 67 0.57 -8.51 12.45
C ASN A 67 -0.96 -8.49 12.33
N GLN A 68 -1.62 -7.45 12.87
CA GLN A 68 -3.07 -7.34 12.75
C GLN A 68 -3.48 -7.00 11.31
N HIS A 69 -2.73 -6.12 10.63
CA HIS A 69 -2.96 -5.82 9.22
C HIS A 69 -2.68 -7.02 8.32
N ILE A 70 -1.62 -7.78 8.60
CA ILE A 70 -1.30 -9.01 7.86
C ILE A 70 -2.45 -10.02 7.99
N ARG A 71 -2.92 -10.27 9.22
CA ARG A 71 -4.04 -11.19 9.47
C ARG A 71 -5.33 -10.74 8.81
N SER A 72 -5.69 -9.46 8.90
CA SER A 72 -6.95 -8.95 8.35
C SER A 72 -6.96 -8.90 6.82
N PHE A 73 -5.82 -8.54 6.22
CA PHE A 73 -5.74 -8.37 4.76
C PHE A 73 -5.41 -9.69 4.03
N ASN A 74 -4.77 -10.65 4.72
CA ASN A 74 -4.33 -11.93 4.19
C ASN A 74 -3.54 -11.80 2.87
N PRO A 75 -2.39 -11.09 2.86
CA PRO A 75 -1.62 -10.84 1.64
C PRO A 75 -0.85 -12.09 1.17
N ASP A 76 -0.70 -12.24 -0.15
CA ASP A 76 0.29 -13.15 -0.76
C ASP A 76 1.73 -12.70 -0.49
N LYS A 77 1.95 -11.37 -0.36
CA LYS A 77 3.27 -10.78 -0.14
C LYS A 77 3.19 -9.54 0.73
N VAL A 78 4.17 -9.38 1.62
CA VAL A 78 4.36 -8.19 2.45
C VAL A 78 5.64 -7.48 2.02
N ILE A 79 5.56 -6.18 1.81
CA ILE A 79 6.70 -5.29 1.51
C ILE A 79 6.82 -4.29 2.66
N SER A 80 7.99 -4.16 3.26
CA SER A 80 8.26 -3.14 4.28
C SER A 80 9.13 -2.03 3.69
N ILE A 81 8.65 -0.77 3.76
CA ILE A 81 9.40 0.40 3.34
C ILE A 81 10.01 1.05 4.57
N ILE A 82 11.34 1.07 4.59
CA ILE A 82 12.14 1.65 5.66
C ILE A 82 12.88 2.86 5.10
N ARG A 83 12.85 3.97 5.84
CA ARG A 83 13.59 5.19 5.52
C ARG A 83 14.44 5.58 6.72
N HIS A 84 15.61 6.17 6.46
CA HIS A 84 16.52 6.64 7.50
C HIS A 84 15.80 7.56 8.50
N PRO A 85 15.92 7.35 9.83
CA PRO A 85 15.16 8.10 10.84
C PRO A 85 15.35 9.61 10.75
N GLU A 86 16.58 10.10 10.56
CA GLU A 86 16.84 11.54 10.41
C GLU A 86 16.12 12.16 9.20
N LYS A 87 15.95 11.40 8.12
CA LYS A 87 15.23 11.86 6.93
C LYS A 87 13.72 11.86 7.15
N ILE A 88 13.22 10.98 8.02
CA ILE A 88 11.82 11.00 8.45
C ILE A 88 11.56 12.26 9.27
N LEU A 89 12.40 12.56 10.27
CA LEU A 89 12.27 13.76 11.11
C LEU A 89 12.26 15.04 10.28
N ARG A 90 13.24 15.23 9.40
CA ARG A 90 13.29 16.39 8.48
C ARG A 90 12.11 16.51 7.51
N SER A 91 11.35 15.44 7.28
CA SER A 91 10.14 15.48 6.43
C SER A 91 8.85 15.66 7.23
N LEU A 92 8.94 15.67 8.56
CA LEU A 92 7.83 15.92 9.47
C LEU A 92 7.92 17.31 10.12
N ASP A 93 9.11 17.90 10.13
CA ASP A 93 9.35 19.33 10.39
C ASP A 93 8.75 20.20 9.27
#